data_AF-A0A6J1WJW7-F1
#
_entry.id   AF-A0A6J1WJW7-F1
#
_cell.length_a   1.000
_cell.length_b   1.000
_cell.length_c   1.000
_cell.angle_alpha   90.00
_cell.angle_beta   90.00
_cell.angle_gamma   90.00
#
_symmetry.space_group_name_H-M   'P 1'
#
loop_
_entity.id
_entity.type
_entity.pdbx_description
1 polymer ?
#
loop_
_entity_poly.entity_id
_entity_poly.type
_entity_poly.pdbx_seq_one_letter_code
_entity_poly.pdbx_strand_id
1 'polypeptide(L)' 'MSAWRQAGLNYINYSNIAAKVLRKSLKPQIRTEALRRDESHVRITPWANGRPANEKE' A
#
# COMPACT_ATOMS: atom_id res chain seq x y z
N MET A 1 -8.84 -12.92 18.68
CA MET A 1 -7.97 -12.57 17.53
C MET A 1 -8.30 -11.15 17.09
N SER A 2 -7.33 -10.27 16.84
CA SER A 2 -7.66 -8.87 16.48
C SER A 2 -8.46 -8.80 15.18
N ALA A 3 -9.41 -7.87 15.08
CA ALA A 3 -10.34 -7.77 13.95
C ALA A 3 -9.63 -7.66 12.58
N TRP A 4 -8.52 -6.92 12.51
CA TRP A 4 -7.73 -6.76 11.29
C TRP A 4 -7.00 -8.05 10.86
N ARG A 5 -6.63 -8.93 11.81
CA ARG A 5 -6.07 -10.25 11.47
C ARG A 5 -7.13 -11.17 10.89
N GLN A 6 -8.36 -11.11 11.40
CA GLN A 6 -9.49 -11.87 10.86
C GLN A 6 -9.87 -11.42 9.46
N ALA A 7 -9.69 -10.13 9.15
CA ALA A 7 -9.86 -9.55 7.82
C ALA A 7 -8.73 -9.89 6.82
N GLY A 8 -7.78 -10.75 7.19
CA GLY A 8 -6.67 -11.16 6.31
C GLY A 8 -5.56 -10.13 6.15
N LEU A 9 -5.54 -9.05 6.95
CA LEU A 9 -4.47 -8.06 6.89
C LEU A 9 -3.21 -8.59 7.59
N ASN A 10 -2.09 -8.52 6.88
CA ASN A 10 -0.78 -8.62 7.52
C ASN A 10 -0.46 -7.31 8.29
N TYR A 11 0.52 -7.38 9.19
CA TYR A 11 0.89 -6.25 10.04
C TYR A 11 1.35 -5.02 9.23
N ILE A 12 2.11 -5.24 8.16
CA ILE A 12 2.63 -4.16 7.30
C ILE A 12 1.48 -3.39 6.65
N ASN A 13 0.49 -4.11 6.10
CA ASN A 13 -0.69 -3.52 5.48
C ASN A 13 -1.53 -2.75 6.51
N TYR A 14 -1.76 -3.34 7.69
CA TYR A 14 -2.47 -2.67 8.77
C TYR A 14 -1.79 -1.34 9.18
N SER A 15 -0.47 -1.36 9.41
CA SER A 15 0.31 -0.19 9.79
C SER A 15 0.29 0.90 8.70
N ASN A 16 0.45 0.50 7.43
CA ASN A 16 0.39 1.43 6.29
C ASN A 16 -0.97 2.12 6.16
N ILE A 17 -2.07 1.39 6.37
CA ILE A 17 -3.43 1.97 6.36
C ILE A 17 -3.58 3.00 7.49
N ALA A 18 -3.15 2.66 8.71
CA ALA A 18 -3.20 3.58 9.84
C ALA A 18 -2.38 4.86 9.57
N ALA A 19 -1.18 4.71 9.01
CA ALA A 19 -0.32 5.84 8.64
C ALA A 19 -0.96 6.73 7.57
N LYS A 20 -1.64 6.14 6.57
CA LYS A 20 -2.37 6.88 5.53
C LYS A 20 -3.51 7.71 6.13
N VAL A 21 -4.29 7.14 7.05
CA VAL A 21 -5.36 7.87 7.76
C VAL A 21 -4.76 9.02 8.58
N LEU A 22 -3.67 8.78 9.31
CA LEU A 22 -2.99 9.81 10.10
C LEU A 22 -2.54 11.00 9.23
N ARG A 23 -1.92 10.74 8.07
CA ARG A 23 -1.46 11.80 7.16
C ARG A 23 -2.60 12.66 6.62
N LYS A 24 -3.75 12.04 6.31
CA LYS A 24 -4.94 12.76 5.85
C LYS A 24 -5.53 13.70 6.92
N SER A 25 -5.39 13.32 8.18
CA SER A 25 -5.85 14.10 9.33
C SER A 25 -4.91 15.24 9.75
N LEU A 26 -3.75 15.39 9.10
CA LEU A 26 -2.82 16.49 9.39
C LEU A 26 -3.37 17.85 8.93
N LYS A 27 -2.85 18.91 9.55
CA LYS A 27 -3.13 20.30 9.15
C LYS A 27 -2.72 20.51 7.68
N PRO A 28 -3.46 21.34 6.91
CA PRO A 28 -3.22 21.52 5.47
C PRO A 28 -1.77 21.89 5.11
N GLN A 29 -1.12 22.66 5.97
CA GLN A 29 0.23 23.21 5.79
C GLN A 29 1.30 22.12 5.59
N ILE A 30 1.18 21.01 6.32
CA ILE A 30 2.14 19.89 6.30
C ILE A 30 1.60 18.65 5.60
N ARG A 31 0.28 18.61 5.36
CA ARG A 31 -0.41 17.46 4.77
C ARG A 31 0.06 17.15 3.35
N THR A 32 0.27 18.18 2.52
CA THR A 32 0.67 17.99 1.11
C THR A 32 2.01 17.26 1.01
N GLU A 33 3.00 17.65 1.82
CA GLU A 33 4.30 16.98 1.85
C GLU A 33 4.18 15.56 2.41
N ALA A 34 3.38 15.38 3.47
CA ALA A 34 3.17 14.07 4.07
C ALA A 34 2.50 13.07 3.10
N LEU A 35 1.53 13.51 2.30
CA LEU A 35 0.77 12.67 1.35
C LEU A 35 1.63 12.05 0.25
N ARG A 36 2.76 12.68 -0.12
CA ARG A 36 3.69 12.11 -1.13
C ARG A 36 4.20 10.72 -0.76
N ARG A 37 4.22 10.38 0.55
CA ARG A 37 4.62 9.05 1.03
C ARG A 37 3.61 7.94 0.75
N ASP A 38 2.39 8.28 0.34
CA ASP A 38 1.35 7.30 0.01
C ASP A 38 1.44 6.80 -1.44
N GLU A 39 2.26 7.45 -2.28
CA GLU A 39 2.43 7.11 -3.70
C GLU A 39 3.41 5.95 -3.88
N SER A 40 3.03 4.94 -4.67
CA SER A 40 3.89 3.84 -5.07
C SER A 40 3.73 3.59 -6.57
N HIS A 41 4.85 3.64 -7.30
CA HIS A 41 4.90 3.45 -8.76
C HIS A 41 5.47 2.07 -9.14
N VAL A 42 5.47 1.13 -8.20
CA VAL A 42 6.05 -0.20 -8.41
C VAL A 42 5.09 -1.07 -9.22
N ARG A 43 5.55 -1.55 -10.38
CA ARG A 43 4.86 -2.58 -11.17
C ARG A 43 5.47 -3.94 -10.86
N ILE A 44 4.66 -4.85 -10.33
CA ILE A 44 5.08 -6.23 -10.09
C ILE A 44 4.73 -7.06 -11.32
N THR A 45 5.72 -7.70 -11.91
CA THR A 45 5.54 -8.65 -13.01
C THR A 45 5.94 -10.03 -12.50
N PRO A 46 4.98 -10.92 -12.19
CA PRO A 46 5.30 -12.29 -11.83
C PRO A 46 5.82 -13.05 -13.06
N TRP A 47 6.81 -13.90 -12.84
CA TRP A 47 7.39 -14.78 -13.85
C TRP A 47 6.99 -16.22 -13.54
N ALA A 48 6.57 -16.96 -14.55
CA ALA A 48 6.24 -18.37 -14.43
C ALA A 48 6.69 -19.11 -15.70
N ASN A 49 7.26 -20.31 -15.54
CA ASN A 49 7.69 -21.15 -16.66
C ASN A 49 8.60 -20.42 -17.68
N GLY A 50 9.44 -19.50 -17.21
CA GLY A 50 10.38 -18.75 -18.04
C GLY A 50 9.80 -17.56 -18.83
N ARG A 51 8.51 -17.22 -18.64
CA ARG A 51 7.89 -16.03 -19.27
C ARG A 51 7.19 -15.14 -18.25
N PRO A 52 7.09 -13.82 -18.50
CA PRO A 52 6.28 -12.92 -17.67
C PRO A 52 4.79 -13.28 -17.81
N ALA A 53 4.11 -13.50 -16.69
CA ALA A 53 2.73 -14.00 -16.68
C ALA A 53 1.69 -12.99 -17.21
N ASN A 54 2.07 -11.72 -17.38
CA ASN A 54 1.19 -10.62 -17.79
C ASN A 54 1.56 -10.04 -19.18
N GLU A 55 2.26 -10.82 -20.01
CA GLU A 55 2.43 -10.46 -21.43
C GLU A 55 1.07 -10.60 -22.11
N LYS A 56 0.35 -9.48 -22.24
CA LYS A 56 -0.85 -9.41 -23.08
C LYS A 56 -0.36 -9.57 -24.52
N GLU A 57 -0.72 -10.69 -25.15
CA GLU A 57 -0.90 -10.74 -26.61
C GLU A 57 -1.99 -9.75 -27.03
#